data_AF-A0AAV8YHH7-F1
#
_entry.id   AF-A0AAV8YHH7-F1
#
_cell.length_a   1.000
_cell.length_b   1.000
_cell.length_c   1.000
_cell.angle_alpha   90.00
_cell.angle_beta   90.00
_cell.angle_gamma   90.00
#
_symmetry.space_group_name_H-M   'P 1'
#
loop_
_entity.id
_entity.type
_entity.pdbx_description
1 polymer ?
#
loop_
_entity_poly.entity_id
_entity_poly.type
_entity_poly.pdbx_seq_one_letter_code
_entity_poly.pdbx_strand_id
1 'polypeptide(L)'
;ESVRQSLKSITYTINGLLQYIICYCIPAQIISNQADEVATSAYFSKWYERPTKLAKTAVLMIIANGQIPATIIACGFMKINMESCL
;
A
#
# COMPACT_ATOMS: atom_id res chain seq x y z
N GLU A 1 -25.58 24.81 26.41
CA GLU A 1 -24.24 24.20 26.62
C GLU A 1 -24.11 22.78 26.09
N SER A 2 -25.10 21.92 26.30
CA SER A 2 -25.13 20.53 25.77
C SER A 2 -24.83 20.43 24.26
N VAL A 3 -25.44 21.29 23.42
CA VAL A 3 -25.19 21.30 21.96
C VAL A 3 -23.72 21.59 21.61
N ARG A 4 -23.02 22.46 22.35
CA ARG A 4 -21.59 22.75 22.11
C ARG A 4 -20.70 21.57 22.46
N GLN A 5 -21.06 20.79 23.48
CA GLN A 5 -20.30 19.59 23.86
C GLN A 5 -20.46 18.50 22.80
N SER A 6 -21.68 18.28 22.29
CA SER A 6 -21.93 17.36 21.19
C SER A 6 -21.21 17.77 19.90
N LEU A 7 -21.14 19.07 19.60
CA LEU A 7 -20.42 19.56 18.42
C LEU A 7 -18.91 19.25 18.52
N LYS A 8 -18.32 19.48 19.71
CA LYS A 8 -16.90 19.18 19.95
C LYS A 8 -16.60 17.69 19.80
N SER A 9 -17.41 16.81 20.39
CA SER A 9 -17.20 15.36 20.25
C SER A 9 -17.26 14.91 18.80
N ILE A 10 -18.24 15.42 18.02
CA ILE A 10 -18.35 15.16 16.59
C ILE A 10 -17.07 15.60 15.86
N THR A 11 -16.56 16.81 16.13
CA THR A 11 -15.33 17.29 15.48
C THR A 11 -14.12 16.43 15.78
N TYR A 12 -13.95 15.94 17.02
CA TYR A 12 -12.84 15.06 17.37
C TYR A 12 -12.93 13.70 16.71
N THR A 13 -14.13 13.11 16.66
CA THR A 13 -14.35 11.81 16.00
C THR A 13 -14.07 11.91 14.50
N ILE A 14 -14.54 12.96 13.84
CA ILE A 14 -14.25 13.19 12.41
C ILE A 14 -12.76 13.34 12.17
N ASN A 15 -12.06 14.13 12.99
CA ASN A 15 -10.62 14.34 12.83
C ASN A 15 -9.82 13.05 13.04
N GLY A 16 -10.20 12.22 14.01
CA GLY A 16 -9.57 10.92 14.25
C GLY A 16 -9.75 9.95 13.07
N LEU A 17 -10.97 9.87 12.52
CA LEU A 17 -11.25 9.04 11.34
C LEU A 17 -10.48 9.53 10.11
N LEU A 18 -10.44 10.85 9.89
CA LEU A 18 -9.70 11.45 8.79
C LEU A 18 -8.20 11.14 8.90
N GLN A 19 -7.63 11.28 10.09
CA GLN A 19 -6.23 10.96 10.34
C GLN A 19 -5.95 9.47 10.10
N TYR A 20 -6.85 8.57 10.49
CA TYR A 20 -6.70 7.15 10.22
C TYR A 20 -6.62 6.85 8.71
N ILE A 21 -7.53 7.43 7.93
CA ILE A 21 -7.57 7.22 6.47
C ILE A 21 -6.32 7.78 5.80
N ILE A 22 -5.95 9.03 6.12
CA ILE A 22 -4.84 9.73 5.45
C ILE A 22 -3.49 9.12 5.82
N CYS A 23 -3.28 8.81 7.11
CA CYS A 23 -1.98 8.35 7.58
C CYS A 23 -1.76 6.84 7.41
N TYR A 24 -2.81 6.03 7.30
CA TYR A 24 -2.68 4.57 7.21
C TYR A 24 -3.27 4.00 5.93
N CYS A 25 -4.56 4.20 5.65
CA CYS A 25 -5.22 3.52 4.51
C CYS A 25 -4.65 3.96 3.16
N ILE A 26 -4.50 5.26 2.93
CA ILE A 26 -3.97 5.82 1.68
C ILE A 26 -2.53 5.35 1.41
N PRO A 27 -1.55 5.56 2.31
CA PRO A 27 -0.18 5.13 2.04
C PRO A 27 -0.06 3.61 1.92
N ALA A 28 -0.83 2.84 2.71
CA ALA A 28 -0.85 1.39 2.56
C ALA A 28 -1.30 0.97 1.15
N GLN A 29 -2.37 1.58 0.63
CA GLN A 29 -2.85 1.30 -0.72
C GLN A 29 -1.82 1.70 -1.80
N ILE A 30 -1.21 2.88 -1.67
CA ILE A 30 -0.20 3.35 -2.63
C ILE A 30 0.99 2.39 -2.68
N ILE A 31 1.50 1.98 -1.51
CA ILE A 31 2.64 1.06 -1.42
C ILE A 31 2.28 -0.30 -2.01
N SER A 32 1.11 -0.85 -1.70
CA SER A 32 0.63 -2.11 -2.27
C SER A 32 0.54 -2.03 -3.80
N ASN A 33 -0.10 -0.99 -4.34
CA ASN A 33 -0.23 -0.80 -5.78
C ASN A 33 1.14 -0.68 -6.45
N GLN A 34 2.02 0.14 -5.87
CA GLN A 34 3.35 0.35 -6.45
C GLN A 34 4.17 -0.93 -6.45
N ALA A 35 4.07 -1.74 -5.39
CA ALA A 35 4.75 -3.02 -5.28
C ALA A 35 4.26 -4.03 -6.33
N ASP A 36 2.96 -4.08 -6.62
CA ASP A 36 2.39 -4.93 -7.68
C ASP A 36 2.89 -4.51 -9.08
N GLU A 37 3.10 -3.21 -9.30
CA GLU A 37 3.65 -2.69 -10.56
C GLU A 37 5.14 -3.01 -10.78
N VAL A 38 5.92 -3.23 -9.70
CA VAL A 38 7.38 -3.46 -9.81
C VAL A 38 7.70 -4.66 -10.69
N ALA A 39 6.99 -5.78 -10.55
CA ALA A 39 7.24 -6.98 -11.37
C ALA A 39 7.02 -6.71 -12.86
N THR A 40 5.92 -6.01 -13.19
CA THR A 40 5.58 -5.64 -14.56
C THR A 40 6.63 -4.69 -15.15
N SER A 41 7.02 -3.66 -14.40
CA SER A 41 8.07 -2.73 -14.82
C SER A 41 9.42 -3.43 -15.02
N ALA A 42 9.79 -4.34 -14.11
CA ALA A 42 11.02 -5.13 -14.23
C ALA A 42 11.01 -6.03 -15.47
N TYR A 43 9.87 -6.63 -15.83
CA TYR A 43 9.74 -7.40 -17.07
C TYR A 43 9.96 -6.53 -18.32
N PHE A 44 9.37 -5.33 -18.36
CA PHE A 44 9.49 -4.39 -19.47
C PHE A 44 10.78 -3.56 -19.50
N SER A 45 11.68 -3.74 -18.53
CA SER A 45 12.95 -3.00 -18.40
C SER A 45 13.99 -3.26 -19.51
N LYS A 46 13.66 -4.05 -20.54
CA LYS A 46 14.56 -4.41 -21.66
C LYS A 46 15.88 -5.07 -21.22
N TRP A 47 15.87 -5.77 -20.09
CA TRP A 47 17.01 -6.53 -19.57
C TRP A 47 17.64 -7.49 -20.59
N TYR A 48 16.86 -7.94 -21.57
CA TYR A 48 17.29 -8.80 -22.67
C TYR A 48 18.16 -8.10 -23.72
N GLU A 49 18.17 -6.76 -23.80
CA GLU A 49 19.05 -6.01 -24.72
C GLU A 49 20.53 -6.08 -24.28
N ARG A 50 20.78 -6.30 -22.98
CA ARG A 50 22.12 -6.54 -22.41
C ARG A 50 22.09 -7.72 -21.44
N PRO A 51 21.98 -8.95 -21.96
CA PRO A 51 21.72 -10.13 -21.14
C PRO A 51 22.99 -10.57 -20.42
N THR A 52 23.27 -9.93 -19.28
CA THR A 52 24.22 -10.47 -18.31
C THR A 52 23.53 -11.53 -17.46
N LYS A 53 24.27 -12.57 -17.02
CA LYS A 53 23.73 -13.56 -16.07
C LYS A 53 23.11 -12.88 -14.85
N LEU A 54 23.74 -11.80 -14.38
CA LEU A 54 23.28 -11.01 -13.24
C LEU A 54 21.97 -10.28 -13.52
N ALA A 55 21.82 -9.60 -14.66
CA ALA A 55 20.58 -8.90 -15.02
C ALA A 55 19.39 -9.86 -15.15
N LYS A 56 19.59 -11.01 -15.82
CA LYS A 56 18.55 -12.03 -15.97
C LYS A 56 18.11 -12.58 -14.60
N THR A 57 19.07 -12.90 -13.74
CA THR A 57 18.78 -13.40 -12.38
C THR A 57 18.07 -12.35 -11.54
N ALA A 58 18.50 -11.09 -11.58
CA ALA A 58 17.87 -10.00 -10.84
C ALA A 58 16.42 -9.78 -11.27
N VAL A 59 16.14 -9.67 -12.57
CA VAL A 59 14.76 -9.49 -13.06
C VAL A 59 13.89 -10.69 -12.73
N LEU A 60 14.40 -11.91 -12.85
CA LEU A 60 13.67 -13.12 -12.48
C LEU A 60 13.30 -13.11 -10.99
N MET A 61 14.22 -12.73 -10.11
CA MET A 61 13.95 -12.58 -8.68
C MET A 61 12.90 -11.52 -8.41
N ILE A 62 12.96 -10.37 -9.07
CA ILE A 62 11.98 -9.28 -8.89
C ILE A 62 10.58 -9.75 -9.31
N ILE A 63 10.47 -10.38 -10.47
CA ILE A 63 9.18 -10.89 -10.97
C ILE A 63 8.63 -11.96 -10.02
N ALA A 64 9.47 -12.89 -9.56
CA ALA A 64 9.07 -13.95 -8.63
C ALA A 64 8.56 -13.37 -7.29
N ASN A 65 9.26 -12.37 -6.73
CA ASN A 65 8.84 -11.72 -5.50
C ASN A 65 7.56 -10.90 -5.70
N GLY A 66 7.39 -10.22 -6.82
CA GLY A 66 6.18 -9.44 -7.10
C GLY A 66 4.94 -10.28 -7.44
N GLN A 67 5.04 -11.61 -7.51
CA GLN A 67 3.84 -12.47 -7.49
C GLN A 67 3.24 -12.61 -6.09
N ILE A 68 4.00 -12.26 -5.04
CA ILE A 68 3.54 -12.28 -3.66
C ILE A 68 2.91 -10.90 -3.39
N PRO A 69 1.59 -10.83 -3.12
CA PRO A 69 0.92 -9.55 -2.96
C PRO A 69 1.47 -8.80 -1.75
N ALA A 70 1.87 -7.55 -1.95
CA ALA A 70 2.42 -6.71 -0.89
C ALA A 70 1.28 -6.16 -0.02
N THR A 71 0.87 -6.90 1.00
CA THR A 71 -0.21 -6.49 1.92
C THR A 71 0.32 -5.98 3.25
N ILE A 72 -0.13 -4.80 3.67
CA ILE A 72 0.12 -4.29 5.03
C ILE A 72 -0.94 -4.85 5.98
N ILE A 73 -0.51 -5.51 7.06
CA ILE A 73 -1.41 -6.14 8.02
C ILE A 73 -1.27 -5.45 9.38
N ALA A 74 -2.39 -4.94 9.92
CA ALA A 74 -2.49 -4.42 11.27
C ALA A 74 -2.37 -5.56 12.29
N CYS A 75 -1.23 -5.64 12.97
CA CYS A 75 -0.97 -6.59 14.07
C CYS A 75 -1.23 -8.06 13.69
N GLY A 76 -1.23 -8.40 12.39
CA GLY A 76 -1.55 -9.75 11.90
C GLY A 76 -3.05 -10.09 11.78
N PHE A 77 -3.95 -9.18 12.15
CA PHE A 77 -5.39 -9.47 12.19
C PHE A 77 -6.16 -8.92 10.97
N MET A 78 -5.80 -7.73 10.48
CA MET A 78 -6.58 -7.03 9.46
C MET A 78 -5.66 -6.44 8.40
N LYS A 79 -5.99 -6.67 7.12
CA LYS A 79 -5.32 -6.00 6.01
C LYS A 79 -5.72 -4.53 6.00
N ILE A 80 -4.75 -3.63 6.00
CA ILE A 80 -5.00 -2.20 5.84
C ILE A 80 -5.00 -1.90 4.35
N ASN A 81 -6.17 -1.66 3.78
CA ASN A 81 -6.35 -1.19 2.41
C ASN A 81 -7.57 -0.27 2.34
N MET A 82 -7.77 0.40 1.21
CA MET A 82 -8.89 1.35 1.06
C MET A 82 -10.25 0.66 1.16
N GLU A 83 -10.33 -0.61 0.76
CA GLU A 83 -11.55 -1.44 0.88
C GLU A 83 -11.92 -1.75 2.33
N SER A 84 -10.94 -1.93 3.22
CA SER A 84 -11.19 -2.20 4.64
C SER A 84 -11.57 -0.96 5.43
N CYS A 85 -11.33 0.23 4.86
CA CYS A 85 -11.63 1.52 5.47
C CYS A 85 -12.94 2.15 4.98
N LEU A 86 -13.60 1.54 3.97
CA LEU A 86 -14.91 1.91 3.40
C LEU A 86 -16.01 1.00 3.95
#